data_AF-K9KG06-F1
#
_entry.id   AF-K9KG06-F1
#
_cell.length_a   1.000
_cell.length_b   1.000
_cell.length_c   1.000
_cell.angle_alpha   90.00
_cell.angle_beta   90.00
_cell.angle_gamma   90.00
#
_symmetry.space_group_name_H-M   'P 1'
#
loop_
_entity.id
_entity.type
_entity.pdbx_description
1 polymer ?
#
loop_
_entity_poly.entity_id
_entity_poly.type
_entity_poly.pdbx_seq_one_letter_code
_entity_poly.pdbx_strand_id
1 'polypeptide(L)'
;RQAPVAAVFAGSPQLMGAIKLCTGWMVTSLPLYNDDDLLKRNENIYQIYSKRSAEDIYKILTSYKTNYLIVEDAICNEVGTTRGCRVKDLLDIANGHVVCEEGDKLTYSKYGRFCHEVKINYSPYVNYFTRVYWNRSYFVYKINTVISFQS
;
A
#
# COMPACT_ATOMS: atom_id res chain seq x y z
N ARG A 1 -3.32 23.06 -5.40
CA ARG A 1 -3.77 22.15 -6.48
C ARG A 1 -4.80 21.20 -5.87
N GLN A 2 -6.03 21.17 -6.38
CA GLN A 2 -7.11 20.32 -5.87
C GLN A 2 -7.17 19.01 -6.67
N ALA A 3 -7.48 17.89 -6.02
CA ALA A 3 -7.67 16.61 -6.72
C ALA A 3 -8.93 16.66 -7.59
N PRO A 4 -8.99 15.92 -8.72
CA PRO A 4 -10.18 15.83 -9.56
C PRO A 4 -11.41 15.36 -8.76
N VAL A 5 -12.60 15.83 -9.14
CA VAL A 5 -13.87 15.50 -8.44
C VAL A 5 -14.14 13.99 -8.39
N ALA A 6 -13.70 13.25 -9.42
CA ALA A 6 -13.85 11.80 -9.50
C ALA A 6 -12.64 11.01 -8.97
N ALA A 7 -11.76 11.63 -8.16
CA ALA A 7 -10.59 10.96 -7.63
C ALA A 7 -10.95 9.88 -6.59
N VAL A 8 -10.37 8.69 -6.77
CA VAL A 8 -10.45 7.57 -5.83
C VAL A 8 -9.14 7.42 -5.07
N PHE A 9 -9.21 7.47 -3.74
CA PHE A 9 -8.06 7.33 -2.84
C PHE A 9 -7.97 5.94 -2.22
N ALA A 10 -6.75 5.42 -2.05
CA ALA A 10 -6.45 4.20 -1.32
C ALA A 10 -5.41 4.47 -0.23
N GLY A 11 -5.51 3.76 0.88
CA GLY A 11 -4.59 3.83 2.01
C GLY A 11 -5.17 3.09 3.22
N SER A 12 -4.73 3.45 4.43
CA SER A 12 -5.31 2.84 5.63
C SER A 12 -6.81 3.18 5.77
N PRO A 13 -7.64 2.24 6.24
CA PRO A 13 -9.07 2.46 6.45
C PRO A 13 -9.37 3.66 7.35
N GLN A 14 -8.55 3.90 8.37
CA GLN A 14 -8.71 5.02 9.30
C GLN A 14 -8.53 6.35 8.57
N LEU A 15 -7.46 6.49 7.78
CA LEU A 15 -7.22 7.69 6.99
C LEU A 15 -8.27 7.88 5.88
N MET A 16 -8.68 6.79 5.24
CA MET A 16 -9.71 6.82 4.21
C MET A 16 -11.07 7.25 4.78
N GLY A 17 -11.42 6.79 5.99
CA GLY A 17 -12.61 7.25 6.70
C GLY A 17 -12.60 8.76 6.92
N ALA A 18 -11.46 9.31 7.35
CA ALA A 18 -11.30 10.76 7.53
C ALA A 18 -11.42 11.53 6.21
N ILE A 19 -10.80 11.05 5.12
CA ILE A 19 -10.92 11.67 3.80
C ILE A 19 -12.38 11.66 3.33
N LYS A 20 -13.07 10.53 3.48
CA LYS A 20 -14.46 10.42 3.07
C LYS A 20 -15.36 11.42 3.80
N LEU A 21 -15.20 11.57 5.11
CA LEU A 21 -16.01 12.47 5.93
C LEU A 21 -15.68 13.96 5.71
N CYS A 22 -14.40 14.30 5.56
CA CYS A 22 -13.97 15.69 5.46
C CYS A 22 -14.11 16.27 4.04
N THR A 23 -13.96 15.46 2.99
CA THR A 23 -13.94 15.96 1.60
C THR A 23 -15.02 15.36 0.71
N GLY A 24 -15.68 14.28 1.14
CA GLY A 24 -16.65 13.55 0.33
C GLY A 24 -16.05 12.67 -0.77
N TRP A 25 -14.72 12.69 -0.97
CA TRP A 25 -14.05 11.93 -2.03
C TRP A 25 -14.28 10.42 -1.93
N MET A 26 -14.14 9.74 -3.05
CA MET A 26 -14.27 8.29 -3.12
C MET A 26 -13.02 7.62 -2.53
N VAL A 27 -13.23 6.57 -1.74
CA VAL A 27 -12.15 5.83 -1.09
C VAL A 27 -12.32 4.33 -1.33
N THR A 28 -11.21 3.60 -1.38
CA THR A 28 -11.23 2.15 -1.62
C THR A 28 -11.41 1.32 -0.37
N SER A 29 -11.02 1.83 0.80
CA SER A 29 -11.13 1.15 2.08
C SER A 29 -11.95 1.99 3.06
N LEU A 30 -12.71 1.31 3.92
CA LEU A 30 -13.43 1.91 5.05
C LEU A 30 -13.21 1.04 6.29
N PRO A 31 -13.23 1.61 7.50
CA PRO A 31 -12.99 0.89 8.76
C PRO A 31 -14.24 0.06 9.16
N LEU A 32 -14.68 -0.81 8.25
CA LEU A 32 -15.80 -1.74 8.43
C LEU A 32 -15.23 -3.17 8.45
N TYR A 33 -15.43 -3.86 9.57
CA TYR A 33 -14.84 -5.18 9.84
C TYR A 33 -15.87 -6.31 9.94
N ASN A 34 -17.15 -6.00 9.77
CA ASN A 34 -18.26 -6.95 9.93
C ASN A 34 -18.63 -7.67 8.63
N ASP A 35 -18.01 -7.30 7.51
CA ASP A 35 -18.29 -7.82 6.18
C ASP A 35 -17.01 -8.40 5.60
N ASP A 36 -17.04 -9.70 5.27
CA ASP A 36 -15.87 -10.45 4.82
C ASP A 36 -15.30 -9.93 3.50
N ASP A 37 -16.15 -9.42 2.60
CA ASP A 37 -15.70 -8.91 1.31
C ASP A 37 -15.05 -7.53 1.48
N LEU A 38 -15.58 -6.70 2.37
CA LEU A 38 -14.93 -5.44 2.76
C LEU A 38 -13.61 -5.69 3.50
N LEU A 39 -13.54 -6.73 4.33
CA LEU A 39 -12.31 -7.12 5.01
C LEU A 39 -11.23 -7.57 4.02
N LYS A 40 -11.58 -8.46 3.08
CA LYS A 40 -10.68 -8.88 1.99
C LYS A 40 -10.23 -7.70 1.13
N ARG A 41 -11.13 -6.76 0.84
CA ARG A 41 -10.79 -5.53 0.11
C ARG A 41 -9.78 -4.70 0.88
N ASN A 42 -9.97 -4.52 2.18
CA ASN A 42 -9.03 -3.82 3.04
C ASN A 42 -7.68 -4.53 3.05
N GLU A 43 -7.64 -5.84 3.25
CA GLU A 43 -6.41 -6.64 3.24
C GLU A 43 -5.63 -6.48 1.92
N ASN A 44 -6.33 -6.52 0.78
CA ASN A 44 -5.74 -6.29 -0.54
C ASN A 44 -5.07 -4.91 -0.63
N ILE A 45 -5.73 -3.85 -0.15
CA ILE A 45 -5.14 -2.50 -0.14
C ILE A 45 -3.94 -2.43 0.82
N TYR A 46 -4.00 -3.13 1.96
CA TYR A 46 -2.89 -3.22 2.93
C TYR A 46 -1.65 -3.92 2.37
N GLN A 47 -1.76 -4.67 1.27
CA GLN A 47 -0.59 -5.26 0.59
C GLN A 47 0.46 -4.21 0.19
N ILE A 48 0.13 -2.91 0.15
CA ILE A 48 1.11 -1.83 -0.03
C ILE A 48 2.21 -1.82 1.06
N TYR A 49 1.98 -2.46 2.21
CA TYR A 49 2.96 -2.59 3.28
C TYR A 49 3.71 -3.94 3.27
N SER A 50 3.41 -4.84 2.32
CA SER A 50 4.02 -6.16 2.19
C SER A 50 5.27 -6.16 1.30
N LYS A 51 6.00 -7.28 1.27
CA LYS A 51 7.12 -7.56 0.36
C LYS A 51 6.68 -8.09 -1.01
N ARG A 52 5.92 -7.28 -1.75
CA ARG A 52 5.43 -7.62 -3.11
C ARG A 52 6.00 -6.69 -4.18
N SER A 53 5.92 -7.16 -5.43
CA SER A 53 6.40 -6.40 -6.59
C SER A 53 5.54 -5.14 -6.84
N ALA A 54 6.13 -4.11 -7.45
CA ALA A 54 5.39 -2.91 -7.85
C ALA A 54 4.22 -3.23 -8.80
N GLU A 55 4.41 -4.22 -9.68
CA GLU A 55 3.40 -4.66 -10.65
C GLU A 55 2.19 -5.29 -9.96
N ASP A 56 2.41 -6.15 -8.96
CA ASP A 56 1.34 -6.77 -8.19
C ASP A 56 0.50 -5.73 -7.45
N ILE A 57 1.17 -4.80 -6.77
CA ILE A 57 0.50 -3.71 -6.06
C ILE A 57 -0.27 -2.81 -7.04
N TYR A 58 0.31 -2.52 -8.21
CA TYR A 58 -0.35 -1.77 -9.26
C TYR A 58 -1.63 -2.49 -9.76
N LYS A 59 -1.57 -3.81 -10.00
CA LYS A 59 -2.74 -4.61 -10.41
C LYS A 59 -3.84 -4.59 -9.35
N ILE A 60 -3.49 -4.69 -8.07
CA ILE A 60 -4.45 -4.59 -6.97
C ILE A 60 -5.11 -3.21 -6.94
N LEU A 61 -4.33 -2.14 -7.01
CA LEU A 61 -4.88 -0.79 -6.90
C LEU A 61 -5.75 -0.41 -8.11
N THR A 62 -5.36 -0.87 -9.30
CA THR A 62 -6.11 -0.63 -10.54
C THR A 62 -7.39 -1.45 -10.64
N SER A 63 -7.45 -2.67 -10.09
CA SER A 63 -8.70 -3.44 -10.01
C SER A 63 -9.78 -2.71 -9.20
N TYR A 64 -9.37 -1.97 -8.16
CA TYR A 64 -10.23 -1.10 -7.37
C TYR A 64 -10.41 0.32 -7.94
N LYS A 65 -9.92 0.58 -9.16
CA LYS A 65 -10.00 1.88 -9.85
C LYS A 65 -9.40 3.04 -9.06
N THR A 66 -8.35 2.76 -8.28
CA THR A 66 -7.66 3.77 -7.47
C THR A 66 -6.93 4.78 -8.37
N ASN A 67 -6.96 6.05 -8.00
CA ASN A 67 -6.18 7.10 -8.69
C ASN A 67 -5.03 7.63 -7.82
N TYR A 68 -5.22 7.69 -6.51
CA TYR A 68 -4.24 8.17 -5.55
C TYR A 68 -4.02 7.14 -4.45
N LEU A 69 -2.75 6.84 -4.17
CA LEU A 69 -2.32 5.99 -3.08
C LEU A 69 -1.68 6.87 -1.99
N ILE A 70 -2.09 6.68 -0.75
CA ILE A 70 -1.48 7.30 0.43
C ILE A 70 -0.79 6.22 1.25
N VAL A 71 0.51 6.38 1.45
CA VAL A 71 1.35 5.48 2.23
C VAL A 71 1.76 6.19 3.51
N GLU A 72 1.40 5.63 4.66
CA GLU A 72 1.72 6.20 5.97
C GLU A 72 3.04 5.67 6.51
N ASP A 73 3.88 6.57 6.99
CA ASP A 73 5.19 6.23 7.52
C ASP A 73 5.08 5.45 8.83
N ALA A 74 4.10 5.79 9.68
CA ALA A 74 3.86 5.11 10.95
C ALA A 74 3.56 3.60 10.80
N ILE A 75 2.89 3.20 9.72
CA ILE A 75 2.60 1.79 9.41
C ILE A 75 3.81 1.14 8.72
N CYS A 76 4.40 1.82 7.74
CA CYS A 76 5.54 1.28 6.99
C CYS A 76 6.76 1.02 7.90
N ASN A 77 7.04 1.93 8.82
CA ASN A 77 8.16 1.89 9.74
C ASN A 77 7.78 1.39 11.14
N GLU A 78 6.59 0.78 11.31
CA GLU A 78 6.09 0.34 12.61
C GLU A 78 7.16 -0.47 13.37
N VAL A 79 7.63 0.06 14.49
CA VAL A 79 8.58 -0.60 15.40
C VAL A 79 7.78 -1.20 16.56
N GLY A 80 6.96 -2.21 16.26
CA GLY A 80 6.29 -3.01 17.28
C GLY A 80 7.31 -3.85 18.08
N THR A 81 7.05 -4.03 19.38
CA THR A 81 7.90 -4.79 20.31
C THR A 81 7.92 -6.29 20.02
N THR A 82 6.84 -6.85 19.44
CA THR A 82 6.74 -8.28 19.13
C THR A 82 6.89 -8.51 17.63
N ARG A 83 8.00 -9.13 17.21
CA ARG A 83 8.19 -9.62 15.84
C ARG A 83 7.12 -10.67 15.53
N GLY A 84 6.54 -10.64 14.33
CA GLY A 84 5.49 -11.56 13.90
C GLY A 84 4.05 -11.07 14.13
N CYS A 85 3.84 -10.09 15.01
CA CYS A 85 2.49 -9.56 15.31
C CYS A 85 2.19 -8.21 14.64
N ARG A 86 3.18 -7.59 13.96
CA ARG A 86 2.99 -6.31 13.27
C ARG A 86 2.19 -6.53 12.00
N VAL A 87 1.43 -5.53 11.55
CA VAL A 87 0.63 -5.62 10.32
C VAL A 87 1.48 -6.07 9.14
N LYS A 88 2.68 -5.49 9.01
CA LYS A 88 3.63 -5.83 7.95
C LYS A 88 4.14 -7.27 8.00
N ASP A 89 4.28 -7.84 9.21
CA ASP A 89 4.75 -9.21 9.39
C ASP A 89 3.62 -10.20 9.07
N LEU A 90 2.39 -9.91 9.52
CA LEU A 90 1.21 -10.72 9.23
C LEU A 90 0.93 -10.78 7.72
N LEU A 91 1.05 -9.64 7.03
CA LEU A 91 0.94 -9.59 5.57
C LEU A 91 2.04 -10.40 4.89
N ASP A 92 3.28 -10.29 5.36
CA ASP A 92 4.38 -11.06 4.80
C ASP A 92 4.11 -12.58 5.00
N ILE A 93 3.70 -13.01 6.20
CA ILE A 93 3.35 -14.41 6.52
C ILE A 93 2.22 -14.92 5.62
N ALA A 94 1.15 -14.14 5.46
CA ALA A 94 0.01 -14.48 4.61
C ALA A 94 0.42 -14.64 3.13
N ASN A 95 1.45 -13.91 2.68
CA ASN A 95 2.02 -14.05 1.34
C ASN A 95 3.10 -15.15 1.23
N GLY A 96 3.37 -15.91 2.29
CA GLY A 96 4.42 -16.93 2.31
C GLY A 96 5.84 -16.37 2.41
N HIS A 97 6.00 -15.14 2.92
CA HIS A 97 7.28 -14.49 3.21
C HIS A 97 7.45 -14.41 4.73
N VAL A 98 8.50 -14.99 5.35
CA VAL A 98 8.56 -15.00 6.84
C VAL A 98 9.79 -14.29 7.42
N VAL A 99 9.56 -13.84 8.66
CA VAL A 99 10.47 -13.20 9.60
C VAL A 99 11.19 -14.29 10.40
N CYS A 100 12.53 -14.27 10.40
CA CYS A 100 13.35 -15.30 11.03
C CYS A 100 13.05 -15.48 12.53
N GLU A 101 12.86 -16.73 12.96
CA GLU A 101 13.57 -17.27 14.11
C GLU A 101 14.57 -18.33 13.61
N GLU A 102 15.64 -18.50 14.37
CA GLU A 102 16.82 -19.31 14.03
C GLU A 102 16.45 -20.75 13.67
N GLY A 103 16.77 -21.17 12.43
CA GLY A 103 16.94 -22.59 12.10
C GLY A 103 16.11 -23.15 10.95
N ASP A 104 15.00 -22.52 10.54
CA ASP A 104 14.14 -23.10 9.51
C ASP A 104 14.44 -22.57 8.09
N LYS A 105 14.66 -23.52 7.18
CA LYS A 105 14.96 -23.29 5.75
C LYS A 105 13.82 -22.51 5.09
N LEU A 106 14.06 -21.26 4.65
CA LEU A 106 12.96 -20.41 4.18
C LEU A 106 13.26 -19.53 2.97
N THR A 107 12.25 -19.41 2.10
CA THR A 107 12.22 -18.61 0.88
C THR A 107 12.21 -17.11 1.19
N TYR A 108 13.33 -16.44 0.94
CA TYR A 108 13.42 -14.98 0.92
C TYR A 108 12.46 -14.42 -0.15
N SER A 109 11.70 -13.36 0.18
CA SER A 109 11.01 -12.61 -0.88
C SER A 109 12.06 -11.99 -1.80
N LYS A 110 11.85 -12.13 -3.11
CA LYS A 110 12.66 -11.48 -4.14
C LYS A 110 12.55 -9.95 -4.09
N TYR A 111 11.49 -9.42 -3.48
CA TYR A 111 11.17 -8.01 -3.47
C TYR A 111 11.38 -7.39 -2.08
N GLY A 112 11.87 -6.15 -2.09
CA GLY A 112 11.85 -5.29 -0.90
C GLY A 112 10.42 -4.94 -0.47
N ARG A 113 10.29 -4.28 0.67
CA ARG A 113 8.97 -3.83 1.14
C ARG A 113 8.49 -2.67 0.28
N PHE A 114 7.32 -2.79 -0.32
CA PHE A 114 6.82 -1.82 -1.29
C PHE A 114 6.86 -0.38 -0.75
N CYS A 115 6.39 -0.16 0.48
CA CYS A 115 6.33 1.17 1.09
C CYS A 115 7.70 1.84 1.31
N HIS A 116 8.79 1.08 1.32
CA HIS A 116 10.17 1.59 1.32
C HIS A 116 10.65 1.81 -0.11
N GLU A 117 10.47 0.81 -0.97
CA GLU A 117 10.97 0.82 -2.34
C GLU A 117 10.33 1.91 -3.20
N VAL A 118 9.03 2.17 -3.04
CA VAL A 118 8.30 3.22 -3.78
C VAL A 118 8.77 4.64 -3.46
N LYS A 119 9.57 4.83 -2.40
CA LYS A 119 10.21 6.12 -2.09
C LYS A 119 11.46 6.35 -2.94
N ILE A 120 12.08 5.26 -3.40
CA ILE A 120 13.26 5.25 -4.24
C ILE A 120 12.75 5.44 -5.67
N ASN A 121 13.09 6.56 -6.30
CA ASN A 121 12.58 6.91 -7.64
C ASN A 121 13.30 6.09 -8.73
N TYR A 122 13.14 4.77 -8.74
CA TYR A 122 13.76 3.85 -9.71
C TYR A 122 12.73 3.00 -10.46
N SER A 123 13.13 2.44 -11.60
CA SER A 123 12.31 1.51 -12.39
C SER A 123 12.17 0.16 -11.66
N PRO A 124 10.97 -0.43 -11.54
CA PRO A 124 9.75 -0.11 -12.29
C PRO A 124 8.75 0.80 -11.53
N TYR A 125 9.07 1.24 -10.31
CA TYR A 125 8.12 1.99 -9.45
C TYR A 125 7.67 3.31 -10.07
N VAL A 126 8.60 4.05 -10.69
CA VAL A 126 8.29 5.34 -11.35
C VAL A 126 7.35 5.19 -12.56
N ASN A 127 7.31 4.00 -13.17
CA ASN A 127 6.42 3.73 -14.31
C ASN A 127 4.96 3.58 -13.84
N TYR A 128 4.77 3.06 -12.62
CA TYR A 128 3.45 2.81 -12.04
C TYR A 128 2.96 3.95 -11.13
N PHE A 129 3.88 4.60 -10.40
CA PHE A 129 3.57 5.53 -9.33
C PHE A 129 4.37 6.83 -9.46
N THR A 130 3.65 7.96 -9.45
CA THR A 130 4.25 9.29 -9.46
C THR A 130 3.99 9.98 -8.12
N ARG A 131 5.04 10.29 -7.36
CA ARG A 131 4.90 11.00 -6.08
C ARG A 131 4.42 12.44 -6.32
N VAL A 132 3.26 12.80 -5.78
CA VAL A 132 2.65 14.14 -5.96
C VAL A 132 2.73 15.02 -4.71
N TYR A 133 2.85 14.40 -3.53
CA TYR A 133 3.00 15.10 -2.26
C TYR A 133 3.72 14.19 -1.25
N TRP A 134 4.43 14.79 -0.31
CA TRP A 134 5.01 14.08 0.82
C TRP A 134 5.17 15.02 2.01
N ASN A 135 5.12 14.45 3.21
CA ASN A 135 5.53 15.09 4.44
C ASN A 135 6.21 14.05 5.35
N ARG A 136 6.44 14.38 6.63
CA ARG A 136 7.06 13.45 7.58
C ARG A 136 6.16 12.25 7.95
N SER A 137 4.85 12.36 7.78
CA SER A 137 3.87 11.36 8.22
C SER A 137 3.38 10.45 7.10
N TYR A 138 3.25 10.96 5.88
CA TYR A 138 2.71 10.21 4.75
C TYR A 138 3.20 10.72 3.39
N PHE A 139 3.08 9.83 2.41
CA PHE A 139 3.46 10.04 1.02
C PHE A 139 2.23 9.81 0.14
N VAL A 140 2.01 10.69 -0.83
CA VAL A 140 0.90 10.59 -1.78
C VAL A 140 1.46 10.33 -3.18
N TYR A 141 0.99 9.25 -3.77
CA TYR A 141 1.36 8.79 -5.10
C TYR A 141 0.14 8.84 -6.01
N LYS A 142 0.30 9.40 -7.20
CA LYS A 142 -0.65 9.25 -8.31
C LYS A 142 -0.34 7.95 -9.03
N ILE A 143 -1.37 7.16 -9.31
CA ILE A 143 -1.25 5.93 -10.10
C ILE A 143 -1.27 6.30 -11.58
N ASN A 144 -0.28 5.83 -12.32
CA ASN A 144 -0.14 6.12 -13.75
C ASN A 144 -1.10 5.23 -14.56
N THR A 145 -1.96 5.84 -15.37
CA THR A 145 -2.90 5.13 -16.25
C THR A 145 -2.27 4.66 -17.55
N VAL A 146 -1.14 5.27 -17.95
CA VAL A 146 -0.32 4.87 -19.09
C VAL A 146 1.04 4.46 -18.55
N ILE A 147 1.37 3.19 -18.67
CA ILE A 147 2.67 2.65 -18.24
C ILE A 147 3.64 2.88 -19.39
N SER A 148 4.54 3.84 -19.25
CA SER A 148 5.69 3.97 -20.15
C SER A 148 6.83 3.13 -19.61
N PHE A 149 7.10 1.99 -20.26
CA PHE A 149 8.34 1.27 -20.00
C PHE A 149 9.48 2.06 -20.66
N GLN A 150 10.30 2.75 -19.85
CA GLN A 150 11.60 3.20 -20.33
C GLN A 150 12.50 1.96 -20.42
N SER A 151 12.75 1.51 -21.65
CA SER A 151 13.75 0.48 -21.98
C SER A 151 15.18 0.98 -21.75
#